data_AF-A0A367AD41-F1
#
_entry.id   AF-A0A367AD41-F1
#
_cell.length_a   1.000
_cell.length_b   1.000
_cell.length_c   1.000
_cell.angle_alpha   90.00
_cell.angle_beta   90.00
_cell.angle_gamma   90.00
#
_symmetry.space_group_name_H-M   'P 1'
#
loop_
_entity.id
_entity.type
_entity.pdbx_description
1 polymer ?
#
loop_
_entity_poly.entity_id
_entity_poly.type
_entity_poly.pdbx_seq_one_letter_code
_entity_poly.pdbx_strand_id
1 'polypeptide(L)'
;YVSTLFVVLKAARYLDAAEEVEFGELHLFLGRDFAITVRHSESPDLSRVRRRLESEPALLAKGSEAVLYATLDAVVDGYRPVVDGLANDIDEIETEVFRGDPGVSRRIYELSQEVLEFQRAAQPLTGIIAALTAGFDKYGVDEELRGYLRDVADHVIQAVSYTHL
;
A
#
# COMPACT_ATOMS: atom_id res chain seq x y z
N TYR A 1 -29.07 12.64 -0.80
CA TYR A 1 -27.78 12.67 -1.50
C TYR A 1 -27.13 11.32 -1.34
N VAL A 2 -26.78 10.65 -2.44
CA VAL A 2 -26.03 9.39 -2.39
C VAL A 2 -24.62 9.73 -1.91
N SER A 3 -24.24 9.30 -0.72
CA SER A 3 -22.89 9.51 -0.20
C SER A 3 -21.91 8.71 -1.06
N THR A 4 -21.00 9.40 -1.75
CA THR A 4 -19.88 8.77 -2.44
C THR A 4 -18.66 8.86 -1.53
N LEU A 5 -17.99 7.74 -1.29
CA LEU A 5 -16.71 7.70 -0.58
C LEU A 5 -15.58 7.93 -1.60
N PHE A 6 -14.69 8.86 -1.28
CA PHE A 6 -13.48 9.13 -2.05
C PHE A 6 -12.25 8.78 -1.22
N VAL A 7 -11.36 7.97 -1.77
CA VAL A 7 -10.11 7.54 -1.12
C VAL A 7 -8.95 7.74 -2.08
N VAL A 8 -7.85 8.28 -1.58
CA VAL A 8 -6.58 8.38 -2.30
C VAL A 8 -5.58 7.46 -1.63
N LEU A 9 -4.99 6.54 -2.41
CA LEU A 9 -3.98 5.60 -1.96
C LEU A 9 -2.66 5.90 -2.69
N LYS A 10 -1.55 5.80 -1.95
CA LYS A 10 -0.20 5.84 -2.51
C LYS A 10 0.29 4.41 -2.68
N ALA A 11 0.58 4.01 -3.91
CA ALA A 11 1.23 2.73 -4.18
C ALA A 11 2.75 2.91 -4.18
N ALA A 12 3.48 1.87 -3.83
CA ALA A 12 4.93 1.84 -3.95
C ALA A 12 5.33 0.50 -4.58
N ARG A 13 6.39 0.50 -5.39
CA ARG A 13 7.03 -0.72 -5.89
C ARG A 13 8.54 -0.54 -5.87
N TYR A 14 9.24 -1.63 -5.60
CA TYR A 14 10.70 -1.65 -5.66
C TYR A 14 11.15 -2.05 -7.07
N LEU A 15 12.08 -1.29 -7.64
CA LEU A 15 12.68 -1.53 -8.94
C LEU A 15 14.08 -2.14 -8.74
N ASP A 16 14.14 -3.47 -8.62
CA ASP A 16 15.36 -4.23 -8.36
C ASP A 16 16.55 -3.86 -9.27
N ALA A 17 16.31 -3.62 -10.57
CA ALA A 17 17.36 -3.27 -11.52
C ALA A 17 17.96 -1.87 -11.32
N ALA A 18 17.22 -0.97 -10.66
CA ALA A 18 17.64 0.40 -10.39
C ALA A 18 17.93 0.64 -8.90
N GLU A 19 17.57 -0.31 -8.03
CA GLU A 19 17.58 -0.15 -6.57
C GLU A 19 16.78 1.08 -6.11
N GLU A 20 15.65 1.35 -6.77
CA GLU A 20 14.84 2.55 -6.54
C GLU A 20 13.39 2.18 -6.16
N VAL A 21 12.79 2.97 -5.25
CA VAL A 21 11.34 2.92 -4.98
C VAL A 21 10.56 3.84 -5.92
N GLU A 22 9.64 3.27 -6.70
CA GLU A 22 8.70 4.03 -7.52
C GLU A 22 7.36 4.20 -6.81
N PHE A 23 6.85 5.43 -6.80
CA PHE A 23 5.58 5.78 -6.18
C PHE A 23 4.47 6.03 -7.20
N GLY A 24 3.30 5.50 -6.89
CA GLY A 24 2.07 5.64 -7.65
C GLY A 24 0.96 6.30 -6.85
N GLU A 25 -0.02 6.85 -7.55
CA GLU A 25 -1.25 7.35 -6.93
C GLU A 25 -2.47 6.67 -7.55
N LEU A 26 -3.39 6.26 -6.68
CA LEU A 26 -4.62 5.59 -7.02
C LEU A 26 -5.79 6.29 -6.35
N HIS A 27 -6.79 6.68 -7.13
CA HIS A 27 -8.02 7.29 -6.65
C HIS A 27 -9.15 6.28 -6.72
N LEU A 28 -9.92 6.17 -5.65
CA LEU A 28 -11.13 5.35 -5.58
C LEU A 28 -12.35 6.22 -5.31
N PHE A 29 -13.38 6.04 -6.14
CA PHE A 29 -14.71 6.61 -5.94
C PHE A 29 -15.72 5.48 -5.78
N LEU A 30 -16.37 5.41 -4.62
CA LEU A 30 -17.26 4.33 -4.23
C LEU A 30 -18.66 4.88 -3.99
N GLY A 31 -19.60 4.42 -4.81
CA GLY A 31 -21.02 4.62 -4.59
C GLY A 31 -21.67 3.32 -4.13
N ARG A 32 -23.00 3.36 -3.95
CA ARG A 32 -23.79 2.20 -3.54
C ARG A 32 -23.60 0.99 -4.47
N ASP A 33 -23.61 1.24 -5.78
CA ASP A 33 -23.65 0.20 -6.81
C ASP A 33 -22.50 0.34 -7.83
N PHE A 34 -21.47 1.14 -7.51
CA PHE A 34 -20.33 1.35 -8.39
C PHE A 34 -19.03 1.58 -7.62
N ALA A 35 -17.93 1.21 -8.25
CA ALA A 35 -16.57 1.55 -7.83
C ALA A 35 -15.79 2.01 -9.08
N ILE A 36 -15.13 3.16 -8.99
CA ILE A 36 -14.28 3.70 -10.06
C ILE A 36 -12.88 3.84 -9.50
N THR A 37 -11.91 3.29 -10.23
CA THR A 37 -10.47 3.41 -9.92
C THR A 37 -9.78 4.23 -11.01
N VAL A 38 -9.02 5.25 -10.61
CA VAL A 38 -8.19 6.06 -11.53
C VAL A 38 -6.74 5.91 -11.10
N ARG A 39 -5.91 5.37 -11.99
CA ARG A 39 -4.48 5.18 -11.77
C ARG A 39 -3.68 6.29 -12.45
N HIS A 40 -2.75 6.86 -11.70
CA HIS A 40 -1.74 7.77 -12.23
C HIS A 40 -0.36 7.10 -12.40
N SER A 41 -0.27 5.78 -12.24
CA SER A 41 0.93 4.99 -12.44
C SER A 41 0.61 3.56 -12.92
N GLU A 42 1.63 2.80 -13.31
CA GLU A 42 1.47 1.41 -13.76
C GLU A 42 1.20 0.42 -12.60
N SER A 43 1.43 0.83 -11.35
CA SER A 43 1.24 0.02 -10.14
C SER A 43 0.13 0.56 -9.23
N PRO A 44 -0.67 -0.29 -8.56
CA PRO A 44 -0.72 -1.75 -8.68
C PRO A 44 -1.45 -2.21 -9.96
N ASP A 45 -1.19 -3.45 -10.40
CA ASP A 45 -1.96 -4.09 -11.47
C ASP A 45 -3.38 -4.44 -10.97
N LEU A 46 -4.29 -3.48 -11.08
CA LEU A 46 -5.71 -3.66 -10.77
C LEU A 46 -6.39 -4.74 -11.62
N SER A 47 -5.77 -5.22 -12.70
CA SER A 47 -6.28 -6.39 -13.42
C SER A 47 -6.20 -7.64 -12.54
N ARG A 48 -5.20 -7.75 -11.65
CA ARG A 48 -5.12 -8.82 -10.64
C ARG A 48 -6.23 -8.68 -9.61
N VAL A 49 -6.47 -7.45 -9.12
CA VAL A 49 -7.57 -7.15 -8.18
C VAL A 49 -8.91 -7.57 -8.76
N ARG A 50 -9.17 -7.19 -10.02
CA ARG A 50 -10.39 -7.59 -10.73
C ARG A 50 -10.51 -9.11 -10.85
N ARG A 51 -9.48 -9.80 -11.33
CA ARG A 51 -9.51 -11.27 -11.47
C ARG A 51 -9.75 -11.97 -10.14
N ARG A 52 -9.14 -11.48 -9.06
CA ARG A 52 -9.35 -12.02 -7.70
C ARG A 52 -10.81 -11.88 -7.27
N LEU A 53 -11.38 -10.68 -7.40
CA LEU A 53 -12.79 -10.44 -7.08
C LEU A 53 -13.73 -11.32 -7.92
N GLU A 54 -13.49 -11.45 -9.23
CA GLU A 54 -14.27 -12.33 -10.11
C GLU A 54 -14.14 -13.82 -9.72
N SER A 55 -13.02 -14.23 -9.12
CA SER A 55 -12.79 -15.59 -8.63
C SER A 55 -13.31 -15.88 -7.22
N GLU A 56 -13.71 -14.84 -6.47
CA GLU A 56 -14.22 -14.94 -5.09
C GLU A 56 -15.66 -14.40 -5.00
N PRO A 57 -16.68 -15.15 -5.45
CA PRO A 57 -18.06 -14.65 -5.53
C PRO A 57 -18.64 -14.17 -4.19
N ALA A 58 -18.24 -14.79 -3.08
CA ALA A 58 -18.68 -14.39 -1.74
C ALA A 58 -18.17 -13.00 -1.35
N LEU A 59 -16.92 -12.68 -1.71
CA LEU A 59 -16.33 -11.37 -1.51
C LEU A 59 -16.95 -10.35 -2.47
N LEU A 60 -17.06 -10.69 -3.76
CA LEU A 60 -17.68 -9.81 -4.76
C LEU A 60 -19.14 -9.45 -4.44
N ALA A 61 -19.88 -10.36 -3.79
CA ALA A 61 -21.24 -10.12 -3.33
C ALA A 61 -21.36 -9.00 -2.28
N LYS A 62 -20.25 -8.58 -1.63
CA LYS A 62 -20.23 -7.43 -0.70
C LYS A 62 -20.24 -6.08 -1.45
N GLY A 63 -20.24 -6.06 -2.78
CA GLY A 63 -20.45 -4.85 -3.58
C GLY A 63 -19.23 -3.94 -3.67
N SER A 64 -19.44 -2.62 -3.69
CA SER A 64 -18.36 -1.63 -3.86
C SER A 64 -17.34 -1.66 -2.72
N GLU A 65 -17.76 -2.07 -1.53
CA GLU A 65 -16.88 -2.27 -0.37
C GLU A 65 -15.84 -3.38 -0.60
N ALA A 66 -16.19 -4.43 -1.36
CA ALA A 66 -15.24 -5.47 -1.76
C ALA A 66 -14.12 -4.90 -2.64
N VAL A 67 -14.48 -3.97 -3.52
CA VAL A 67 -13.51 -3.30 -4.41
C VAL A 67 -12.56 -2.42 -3.61
N LEU A 68 -13.07 -1.70 -2.59
CA LEU A 68 -12.23 -0.94 -1.67
C LEU A 68 -11.22 -1.83 -0.98
N TYR A 69 -11.70 -2.91 -0.35
CA TYR A 69 -10.85 -3.85 0.36
C TYR A 69 -9.78 -4.45 -0.56
N ALA A 70 -10.18 -5.06 -1.67
CA ALA A 70 -9.23 -5.75 -2.55
C ALA A 70 -8.21 -4.78 -3.18
N THR A 71 -8.56 -3.51 -3.33
CA THR A 71 -7.63 -2.47 -3.79
C THR A 71 -6.66 -2.04 -2.70
N LEU A 72 -7.14 -1.82 -1.47
CA LEU A 72 -6.29 -1.53 -0.32
C LEU A 72 -5.28 -2.67 -0.08
N ASP A 73 -5.76 -3.91 -0.09
CA ASP A 73 -4.96 -5.11 0.08
C ASP A 73 -3.84 -5.16 -0.96
N ALA A 74 -4.15 -4.97 -2.24
CA ALA A 74 -3.16 -4.96 -3.31
C ALA A 74 -2.14 -3.82 -3.22
N VAL A 75 -2.50 -2.65 -2.67
CA VAL A 75 -1.56 -1.55 -2.42
C VAL A 75 -0.60 -1.93 -1.28
N VAL A 76 -1.13 -2.50 -0.21
CA VAL A 76 -0.35 -2.88 0.98
C VAL A 76 0.55 -4.08 0.72
N ASP A 77 0.08 -5.07 -0.05
CA ASP A 77 0.90 -6.19 -0.54
C ASP A 77 2.12 -5.69 -1.34
N GLY A 78 1.96 -4.58 -2.06
CA GLY A 78 3.05 -3.94 -2.82
C GLY A 78 4.15 -3.36 -1.95
N TYR A 79 3.90 -3.11 -0.66
CA TYR A 79 4.88 -2.55 0.26
C TYR A 79 5.88 -3.56 0.77
N ARG A 80 5.53 -4.85 0.82
CA ARG A 80 6.44 -5.86 1.35
C ARG A 80 7.73 -5.99 0.52
N PRO A 81 7.68 -6.09 -0.81
CA PRO A 81 8.88 -6.07 -1.65
C PRO A 81 9.71 -4.79 -1.51
N VAL A 82 9.08 -3.65 -1.21
CA VAL A 82 9.78 -2.38 -0.96
C VAL A 82 10.58 -2.43 0.32
N VAL A 83 9.97 -2.88 1.42
CA VAL A 83 10.68 -3.05 2.69
C VAL A 83 11.83 -4.05 2.56
N ASP A 84 11.59 -5.18 1.88
CA ASP A 84 12.61 -6.21 1.69
C ASP A 84 13.77 -5.70 0.81
N GLY A 85 13.48 -4.92 -0.25
CA GLY A 85 14.49 -4.28 -1.11
C GLY A 85 15.34 -3.26 -0.36
N LEU A 86 14.70 -2.30 0.32
CA LEU A 86 15.39 -1.30 1.14
C LEU A 86 16.27 -1.94 2.23
N ALA A 87 15.84 -3.05 2.84
CA ALA A 87 16.64 -3.76 3.83
C ALA A 87 17.90 -4.39 3.21
N ASN A 88 17.80 -4.96 2.01
CA ASN A 88 18.97 -5.47 1.29
C ASN A 88 19.95 -4.34 0.95
N ASP A 89 19.45 -3.17 0.52
CA ASP A 89 20.29 -2.00 0.20
C ASP A 89 21.07 -1.52 1.44
N ILE A 90 20.46 -1.57 2.62
CA ILE A 90 21.15 -1.28 3.89
C ILE A 90 22.33 -2.25 4.08
N ASP A 91 22.09 -3.56 3.97
CA ASP A 91 23.12 -4.59 4.17
C ASP A 91 24.30 -4.44 3.18
N GLU A 92 24.01 -4.06 1.94
CA GLU A 92 25.02 -3.78 0.92
C GLU A 92 25.85 -2.55 1.28
N ILE A 93 25.19 -1.45 1.63
CA ILE A 93 25.85 -0.20 2.04
C ILE A 93 26.72 -0.44 3.29
N GLU A 94 26.25 -1.20 4.28
CA GLU A 94 27.06 -1.55 5.45
C GLU A 94 28.38 -2.20 5.03
N THR A 95 28.31 -3.13 4.08
CA THR A 95 29.49 -3.81 3.53
C THR A 95 30.44 -2.84 2.81
N GLU A 96 29.92 -1.85 2.08
CA GLU A 96 30.70 -0.81 1.42
C GLU A 96 31.38 0.15 2.40
N VAL A 97 30.69 0.52 3.49
CA VAL A 97 31.25 1.34 4.56
C VAL A 97 32.46 0.65 5.18
N PHE A 98 32.37 -0.66 5.48
CA PHE A 98 33.49 -1.43 6.01
C PHE A 98 34.69 -1.53 5.04
N ARG A 99 34.44 -1.49 3.73
CA ARG A 99 35.47 -1.52 2.69
C ARG A 99 36.10 -0.14 2.42
N GLY A 100 35.51 0.93 2.94
CA GLY A 100 35.99 2.30 2.74
C GLY A 100 35.70 2.86 1.34
N ASP A 101 34.58 2.48 0.74
CA ASP A 101 34.21 2.98 -0.60
C ASP A 101 33.94 4.49 -0.58
N PRO A 102 34.59 5.30 -1.43
CA PRO A 102 34.40 6.76 -1.46
C PRO A 102 32.99 7.20 -1.93
N GLY A 103 32.21 6.33 -2.57
CA GLY A 103 30.84 6.59 -3.03
C GLY A 103 29.76 6.36 -1.98
N VAL A 104 30.09 5.70 -0.86
CA VAL A 104 29.08 5.18 0.09
C VAL A 104 28.21 6.26 0.72
N SER A 105 28.77 7.44 1.01
CA SER A 105 28.03 8.57 1.59
C SER A 105 26.87 9.04 0.70
N ARG A 106 27.02 8.91 -0.63
CA ARG A 106 25.98 9.28 -1.58
C ARG A 106 24.86 8.24 -1.59
N ARG A 107 25.21 6.94 -1.65
CA ARG A 107 24.23 5.85 -1.57
C ARG A 107 23.44 5.90 -0.26
N ILE A 108 24.10 6.18 0.88
CA ILE A 108 23.42 6.37 2.17
C ILE A 108 22.37 7.49 2.09
N TYR A 109 22.70 8.62 1.46
CA TYR A 109 21.78 9.74 1.32
C TYR A 109 20.60 9.39 0.41
N GLU A 110 20.85 8.75 -0.73
CA GLU A 110 19.82 8.32 -1.69
C GLU A 110 18.86 7.33 -1.02
N LEU A 111 19.38 6.28 -0.38
CA LEU A 111 18.57 5.31 0.38
C LEU A 111 17.76 5.97 1.51
N SER A 112 18.36 6.93 2.24
CA SER A 112 17.64 7.68 3.27
C SER A 112 16.48 8.49 2.71
N GLN A 113 16.59 9.03 1.49
CA GLN A 113 15.47 9.70 0.83
C GLN A 113 14.37 8.70 0.48
N GLU A 114 14.71 7.55 -0.10
CA GLU A 114 13.73 6.53 -0.48
C GLU A 114 12.94 5.99 0.71
N VAL A 115 13.63 5.72 1.83
CA VAL A 115 13.02 5.35 3.11
C VAL A 115 12.02 6.42 3.57
N LEU A 116 12.40 7.70 3.53
CA LEU A 116 11.52 8.79 3.96
C LEU A 116 10.30 8.95 3.04
N GLU A 117 10.47 8.78 1.73
CA GLU A 117 9.37 8.83 0.77
C GLU A 117 8.41 7.65 0.96
N PHE A 118 8.95 6.46 1.20
CA PHE A 118 8.15 5.28 1.50
C PHE A 118 7.33 5.46 2.78
N GLN A 119 7.94 5.95 3.86
CA GLN A 119 7.22 6.26 5.10
C GLN A 119 6.10 7.28 4.87
N ARG A 120 6.35 8.34 4.08
CA ARG A 120 5.32 9.34 3.74
C ARG A 120 4.17 8.76 2.92
N ALA A 121 4.44 7.76 2.08
CA ALA A 121 3.41 7.06 1.31
C ALA A 121 2.59 6.09 2.18
N ALA A 122 3.25 5.32 3.05
CA ALA A 122 2.63 4.25 3.83
C ALA A 122 1.92 4.74 5.11
N GLN A 123 2.47 5.72 5.83
CA GLN A 123 1.91 6.19 7.11
C GLN A 123 0.44 6.66 7.05
N PRO A 124 -0.02 7.38 6.00
CA PRO A 124 -1.41 7.83 5.92
C PRO A 124 -2.43 6.69 5.86
N LEU A 125 -2.05 5.50 5.37
CA LEU A 125 -2.97 4.36 5.23
C LEU A 125 -3.55 3.91 6.56
N THR A 126 -2.78 3.94 7.65
CA THR A 126 -3.29 3.58 8.98
C THR A 126 -4.47 4.47 9.38
N GLY A 127 -4.37 5.78 9.12
CA GLY A 127 -5.44 6.73 9.37
C GLY A 127 -6.66 6.53 8.46
N ILE A 128 -6.41 6.21 7.18
CA ILE A 128 -7.48 5.90 6.21
C ILE A 128 -8.25 4.65 6.65
N ILE A 129 -7.56 3.56 6.99
CA ILE A 129 -8.18 2.29 7.41
C ILE A 129 -8.97 2.48 8.72
N ALA A 130 -8.43 3.24 9.67
CA ALA A 130 -9.14 3.59 10.90
C ALA A 130 -10.43 4.39 10.62
N ALA A 131 -10.37 5.38 9.72
CA ALA A 131 -11.53 6.17 9.33
C ALA A 131 -12.60 5.33 8.59
N LEU A 132 -12.17 4.41 7.72
CA LEU A 132 -13.06 3.47 7.03
C LEU A 132 -13.76 2.54 8.04
N THR A 133 -13.02 1.98 8.98
CA THR A 133 -13.56 1.09 10.03
C THR A 133 -14.61 1.82 10.88
N ALA A 134 -14.30 3.05 11.31
CA ALA A 134 -15.25 3.87 12.08
C ALA A 134 -16.49 4.28 11.27
N GLY A 135 -16.33 4.51 9.97
CA GLY A 135 -17.45 4.78 9.06
C GLY A 135 -18.36 3.56 8.91
N PHE A 136 -17.78 2.37 8.78
CA PHE A 136 -18.50 1.10 8.64
C PHE A 136 -19.31 0.71 9.88
N ASP A 137 -18.81 1.03 11.08
CA ASP A 137 -19.57 0.86 12.33
C ASP A 137 -20.89 1.66 12.33
N LYS A 138 -20.91 2.81 11.66
CA LYS A 138 -22.10 3.68 11.56
C LYS A 138 -23.16 3.15 10.58
N TYR A 139 -22.77 2.34 9.60
CA TYR A 139 -23.66 1.86 8.53
C TYR A 139 -24.01 0.38 8.62
N GLY A 140 -23.53 -0.33 9.66
CA GLY A 140 -23.88 -1.73 9.90
C GLY A 140 -23.23 -2.71 8.92
N VAL A 141 -21.99 -2.43 8.52
CA VAL A 141 -21.22 -3.23 7.57
C VAL A 141 -20.84 -4.61 8.15
N ASP A 142 -20.71 -5.58 7.25
CA ASP A 142 -20.39 -6.99 7.52
C ASP A 142 -19.13 -7.16 8.38
N GLU A 143 -19.20 -8.06 9.37
CA GLU A 143 -18.10 -8.36 10.30
C GLU A 143 -16.90 -9.01 9.60
N GLU A 144 -17.14 -9.73 8.51
CA GLU A 144 -16.10 -10.32 7.65
C GLU A 144 -15.23 -9.23 7.00
N LEU A 145 -15.84 -8.15 6.52
CA LEU A 145 -15.11 -7.02 5.92
C LEU A 145 -14.27 -6.25 6.95
N ARG A 146 -14.71 -6.21 8.21
CA ARG A 146 -13.91 -5.62 9.29
C ARG A 146 -12.68 -6.47 9.60
N GLY A 147 -12.81 -7.80 9.54
CA GLY A 147 -11.69 -8.72 9.66
C GLY A 147 -10.63 -8.44 8.60
N TYR A 148 -11.06 -8.30 7.35
CA TYR A 148 -10.20 -7.95 6.23
C TYR A 148 -9.50 -6.60 6.38
N LEU A 149 -10.20 -5.53 6.79
CA LEU A 149 -9.55 -4.23 7.01
C LEU A 149 -8.54 -4.25 8.15
N ARG A 150 -8.77 -5.06 9.19
CA ARG A 150 -7.82 -5.22 10.29
C ARG A 150 -6.52 -5.88 9.82
N ASP A 151 -6.63 -6.93 9.00
CA ASP A 151 -5.48 -7.61 8.39
C ASP A 151 -4.62 -6.63 7.57
N VAL A 152 -5.28 -5.81 6.74
CA VAL A 152 -4.60 -4.75 5.97
C VAL A 152 -3.95 -3.72 6.90
N ALA A 153 -4.61 -3.32 8.00
CA ALA A 153 -4.02 -2.40 8.96
C ALA A 153 -2.76 -2.99 9.61
N ASP A 154 -2.80 -4.26 9.99
CA ASP A 154 -1.67 -4.97 10.59
C ASP A 154 -0.50 -5.05 9.60
N HIS A 155 -0.76 -5.31 8.32
CA HIS A 155 0.27 -5.29 7.27
C HIS A 155 0.88 -3.90 7.05
N VAL A 156 0.08 -2.82 7.09
CA VAL A 156 0.62 -1.44 7.01
C VAL A 156 1.50 -1.13 8.21
N ILE A 157 1.05 -1.47 9.43
CA ILE A 157 1.84 -1.26 10.66
C ILE A 157 3.15 -2.02 10.56
N GLN A 158 3.12 -3.26 10.10
CA GLN A 158 4.32 -4.07 9.89
C GLN A 158 5.26 -3.41 8.87
N ALA A 159 4.75 -2.96 7.73
CA ALA A 159 5.55 -2.30 6.69
C ALA A 159 6.23 -1.01 7.19
N VAL A 160 5.51 -0.19 7.96
CA VAL A 160 6.04 1.06 8.52
C VAL A 160 7.03 0.81 9.67
N SER A 161 6.82 -0.24 10.48
CA SER A 161 7.67 -0.53 11.65
C SER A 161 9.07 -1.00 11.26
N TYR A 162 9.21 -1.70 10.13
CA TYR A 162 10.52 -2.13 9.63
C TYR A 162 11.37 -0.99 9.10
N THR A 163 10.76 0.12 8.69
CA THR A 163 11.49 1.29 8.18
C THR A 163 12.08 2.19 9.29
N HIS A 164 12.01 1.78 10.56
CA HIS A 164 12.60 2.49 11.71
C HIS A 164 14.02 2.03 12.09
N LEU A 165 14.65 1.19 11.26
CA LEU A 165 16.07 0.85 11.36
C LEU A 165 16.94 2.04 10.92
#